data_AF-A0A1T4U2Y3-F1
#
_entry.id   AF-A0A1T4U2Y3-F1
#
_cell.length_a   1.000
_cell.length_b   1.000
_cell.length_c   1.000
_cell.angle_alpha   90.00
_cell.angle_beta   90.00
_cell.angle_gamma   90.00
#
_symmetry.space_group_name_H-M   'P 1'
#
loop_
_entity.id
_entity.type
_entity.pdbx_description
1 polymer ?
#
loop_
_entity_poly.entity_id
_entity_poly.type
_entity_poly.pdbx_seq_one_letter_code
_entity_poly.pdbx_strand_id
1 'polypeptide(L)'
;MEIRQFEDKGLSHYSYAVYSEQAGTVILIDPARDVTPYVEFAAAKNAKITGVIETHPHADFVSSHLELHQTTGATIYCSALVGAAYPHTAFDEGDTIQTGELTFKALNTPGHSPDSISIVLEEKGVVKAVFTGDTLFIGDCGRPDLREKAGNLTATRADLARQMYHSLREKLMTLPDDTLVYPAHGAGTLCGKSLGEANHSTIGAEKLTNWSLQDYTEDAFVAELLSQQPYIPKYFPYDVDINRKGAPAMMASLGQVVVITPDAAMKGDVLLVDTRPAAAFKQSHLLHAINLQLTGKFETWLGSVVTPGEMFYLIAEDMTQLKEALRRAASIGYESMIRGGTVYSGGSETMAPVPLDELRKHPEAFTIVDVRMDNEIQAGALLPGSIAIPLDQLRERAHEIPLSKPIVVHCAGGYRSAAGSSIVASALKKQVPVYDLGEDIKTF
;
A
#
# COMPACT_ATOMS: atom_id res chain seq x y z
N MET A 1 -10.56 -29.55 -3.33
CA MET A 1 -9.72 -28.32 -3.35
C MET A 1 -10.37 -27.24 -2.49
N GLU A 2 -9.59 -26.39 -1.84
CA GLU A 2 -10.09 -25.14 -1.23
C GLU A 2 -9.17 -23.97 -1.60
N ILE A 3 -9.76 -22.82 -1.98
CA ILE A 3 -9.06 -21.55 -2.15
C ILE A 3 -9.45 -20.65 -0.98
N ARG A 4 -8.48 -20.30 -0.14
CA ARG A 4 -8.67 -19.38 0.98
C ARG A 4 -8.05 -18.03 0.62
N GLN A 5 -8.89 -17.00 0.52
CA GLN A 5 -8.45 -15.61 0.39
C GLN A 5 -8.22 -14.99 1.78
N PHE A 6 -7.15 -14.23 1.91
CA PHE A 6 -6.84 -13.38 3.06
C PHE A 6 -6.81 -11.92 2.61
N GLU A 7 -7.22 -11.01 3.47
CA GLU A 7 -7.30 -9.58 3.18
C GLU A 7 -6.52 -8.78 4.22
N ASP A 8 -5.62 -7.93 3.75
CA ASP A 8 -5.09 -6.81 4.52
C ASP A 8 -5.86 -5.54 4.14
N LYS A 9 -6.74 -5.08 5.05
CA LYS A 9 -7.58 -3.90 4.81
C LYS A 9 -6.79 -2.59 4.79
N GLY A 10 -5.67 -2.53 5.52
CA GLY A 10 -4.80 -1.36 5.54
C GLY A 10 -4.20 -1.13 4.16
N LEU A 11 -3.72 -2.20 3.54
CA LEU A 11 -3.07 -2.15 2.23
C LEU A 11 -4.03 -2.39 1.05
N SER A 12 -5.27 -2.82 1.32
CA SER A 12 -6.20 -3.32 0.29
C SER A 12 -5.62 -4.49 -0.51
N HIS A 13 -4.80 -5.32 0.15
CA HIS A 13 -4.08 -6.44 -0.45
C HIS A 13 -4.79 -7.77 -0.20
N TYR A 14 -4.81 -8.61 -1.21
CA TYR A 14 -5.32 -9.97 -1.20
C TYR A 14 -4.21 -10.98 -1.45
N SER A 15 -4.19 -12.00 -0.62
CA SER A 15 -3.31 -13.16 -0.77
C SER A 15 -4.11 -14.45 -0.69
N TYR A 16 -3.55 -15.53 -1.19
CA TYR A 16 -4.30 -16.76 -1.38
C TYR A 16 -3.54 -17.97 -0.88
N ALA A 17 -4.25 -18.89 -0.22
CA ALA A 17 -3.80 -20.26 0.03
C ALA A 17 -4.67 -21.24 -0.74
N VAL A 18 -4.05 -22.03 -1.61
CA VAL A 18 -4.72 -23.09 -2.37
C VAL A 18 -4.35 -24.43 -1.77
N TYR A 19 -5.35 -25.10 -1.18
CA TYR A 19 -5.20 -26.37 -0.48
C TYR A 19 -5.59 -27.56 -1.38
N SER A 20 -4.65 -28.48 -1.54
CA SER A 20 -4.85 -29.79 -2.17
C SER A 20 -5.05 -30.84 -1.08
N GLU A 21 -6.30 -31.25 -0.86
CA GLU A 21 -6.67 -32.25 0.14
C GLU A 21 -6.04 -33.61 -0.12
N GLN A 22 -6.04 -34.06 -1.38
CA GLN A 22 -5.45 -35.33 -1.78
C GLN A 22 -3.94 -35.38 -1.49
N ALA A 23 -3.23 -34.27 -1.69
CA ALA A 23 -1.79 -34.20 -1.48
C ALA A 23 -1.41 -33.81 -0.04
N GLY A 24 -2.35 -33.26 0.74
CA GLY A 24 -2.05 -32.67 2.05
C GLY A 24 -1.10 -31.47 1.96
N THR A 25 -1.25 -30.62 0.93
CA THR A 25 -0.34 -29.49 0.71
C THR A 25 -1.08 -28.18 0.43
N VAL A 26 -0.38 -27.08 0.70
CA VAL A 26 -0.80 -25.72 0.41
C VAL A 26 0.25 -25.05 -0.48
N ILE A 27 -0.22 -24.33 -1.50
CA ILE A 27 0.58 -23.34 -2.24
C ILE A 27 0.00 -21.96 -1.93
N LEU A 28 0.88 -21.03 -1.58
CA LEU A 28 0.53 -19.64 -1.30
C LEU A 28 0.79 -18.79 -2.54
N ILE A 29 -0.01 -17.74 -2.72
CA ILE A 29 0.15 -16.74 -3.77
C ILE A 29 0.14 -15.36 -3.10
N ASP A 30 1.20 -14.59 -3.36
CA ASP A 30 1.44 -13.23 -2.85
C ASP A 30 1.24 -13.09 -1.32
N PRO A 31 1.88 -13.91 -0.47
CA PRO A 31 1.68 -13.83 0.98
C PRO A 31 2.16 -12.48 1.54
N ALA A 32 1.33 -11.86 2.37
CA ALA A 32 1.63 -10.64 3.13
C ALA A 32 2.81 -10.87 4.11
N ARG A 33 3.29 -9.78 4.71
CA ARG A 33 4.45 -9.78 5.61
C ARG A 33 4.33 -10.72 6.82
N ASP A 34 3.14 -10.79 7.43
CA ASP A 34 2.90 -11.65 8.58
C ASP A 34 2.57 -13.08 8.12
N VAL A 35 3.44 -14.03 8.45
CA VAL A 35 3.28 -15.45 8.08
C VAL A 35 2.17 -16.16 8.85
N THR A 36 1.75 -15.60 10.00
CA THR A 36 0.90 -16.29 10.98
C THR A 36 -0.39 -16.84 10.37
N PRO A 37 -1.18 -16.07 9.61
CA PRO A 37 -2.45 -16.57 9.06
C PRO A 37 -2.29 -17.77 8.14
N TYR A 38 -1.18 -17.83 7.38
CA TYR A 38 -0.91 -18.92 6.44
C TYR A 38 -0.48 -20.20 7.14
N VAL A 39 0.41 -20.07 8.14
CA VAL A 39 0.88 -21.21 8.94
C VAL A 39 -0.28 -21.81 9.76
N GLU A 40 -1.11 -20.96 10.36
CA GLU A 40 -2.31 -21.41 11.09
C GLU A 40 -3.31 -22.12 10.18
N PHE A 41 -3.55 -21.59 8.97
CA PHE A 41 -4.41 -22.25 7.98
C PHE A 41 -3.88 -23.63 7.58
N ALA A 42 -2.59 -23.73 7.25
CA ALA A 42 -1.98 -25.01 6.89
C ALA A 42 -2.04 -26.02 8.05
N ALA A 43 -1.77 -25.58 9.29
CA ALA A 43 -1.86 -26.41 10.48
C ALA A 43 -3.29 -26.91 10.74
N ALA A 44 -4.30 -26.06 10.59
CA ALA A 44 -5.72 -26.43 10.74
C ALA A 44 -6.17 -27.46 9.69
N LYS A 45 -5.52 -27.51 8.53
CA LYS A 45 -5.75 -28.51 7.47
C LYS A 45 -4.85 -29.74 7.59
N ASN A 46 -3.97 -29.80 8.59
CA ASN A 46 -2.91 -30.81 8.67
C ASN A 46 -2.11 -30.93 7.36
N ALA A 47 -1.81 -29.78 6.75
CA ALA A 47 -1.21 -29.66 5.44
C ALA A 47 0.18 -29.00 5.52
N LYS A 48 1.03 -29.28 4.53
CA LYS A 48 2.35 -28.64 4.40
C LYS A 48 2.31 -27.51 3.37
N ILE A 49 2.85 -26.34 3.74
CA ILE A 49 3.14 -25.29 2.74
C ILE A 49 4.33 -25.75 1.91
N THR A 50 4.13 -25.91 0.61
CA THR A 50 5.14 -26.49 -0.31
C THR A 50 5.62 -25.53 -1.39
N GLY A 51 4.83 -24.50 -1.69
CA GLY A 51 5.17 -23.47 -2.65
C GLY A 51 4.67 -22.09 -2.23
N VAL A 52 5.42 -21.07 -2.62
CA VAL A 52 5.01 -19.66 -2.59
C VAL A 52 5.21 -19.12 -4.00
N ILE A 53 4.16 -18.59 -4.61
CA ILE A 53 4.23 -17.95 -5.92
C ILE A 53 4.09 -16.44 -5.71
N GLU A 54 5.06 -15.68 -6.21
CA GLU A 54 4.98 -14.22 -6.30
C GLU A 54 4.58 -13.86 -7.74
N THR A 55 3.45 -13.16 -7.90
CA THR A 55 2.99 -12.71 -9.22
C THR A 55 3.87 -11.61 -9.79
N HIS A 56 4.44 -10.78 -8.93
CA HIS A 56 5.39 -9.72 -9.26
C HIS A 56 6.08 -9.22 -7.97
N PRO A 57 7.19 -8.47 -8.05
CA PRO A 57 7.74 -7.78 -6.89
C PRO A 57 6.80 -6.64 -6.49
N HIS A 58 6.03 -6.87 -5.43
CA HIS A 58 5.05 -5.91 -4.90
C HIS A 58 5.73 -4.60 -4.51
N ALA A 59 5.04 -3.49 -4.75
CA ALA A 59 5.55 -2.15 -4.44
C ALA A 59 4.94 -1.56 -3.17
N ASP A 60 3.82 -2.08 -2.69
CA ASP A 60 3.03 -1.45 -1.64
C ASP A 60 3.02 -2.22 -0.33
N PHE A 61 3.64 -3.40 -0.31
CA PHE A 61 3.93 -4.18 0.89
C PHE A 61 5.17 -5.05 0.72
N VAL A 62 5.70 -5.55 1.84
CA VAL A 62 6.79 -6.53 1.88
C VAL A 62 6.23 -7.94 2.02
N SER A 63 6.54 -8.82 1.07
CA SER A 63 6.10 -10.21 1.09
C SER A 63 6.90 -11.07 2.09
N SER A 64 6.26 -12.11 2.61
CA SER A 64 6.89 -13.11 3.48
C SER A 64 7.48 -14.32 2.76
N HIS A 65 7.58 -14.33 1.43
CA HIS A 65 8.11 -15.46 0.64
C HIS A 65 9.42 -16.03 1.18
N LEU A 66 10.40 -15.18 1.52
CA LEU A 66 11.70 -15.63 2.03
C LEU A 66 11.59 -16.24 3.43
N GLU A 67 10.79 -15.64 4.32
CA GLU A 67 10.56 -16.16 5.66
C GLU A 67 9.86 -17.53 5.60
N LEU A 68 8.85 -17.67 4.74
CA LEU A 68 8.15 -18.93 4.51
C LEU A 68 9.09 -20.00 3.95
N HIS A 69 9.94 -19.66 2.97
CA HIS A 69 10.96 -20.57 2.46
C HIS A 69 11.89 -21.07 3.58
N GLN A 70 12.43 -20.15 4.38
CA GLN A 70 13.40 -20.47 5.44
C GLN A 70 12.79 -21.32 6.57
N THR A 71 11.52 -21.07 6.91
CA THR A 71 10.86 -21.73 8.04
C THR A 71 10.16 -23.04 7.67
N THR A 72 9.70 -23.18 6.41
CA THR A 72 8.91 -24.35 5.97
C THR A 72 9.62 -25.22 4.93
N GLY A 73 10.64 -24.67 4.24
CA GLY A 73 11.26 -25.28 3.08
C GLY A 73 10.41 -25.19 1.80
N ALA A 74 9.35 -24.37 1.78
CA ALA A 74 8.55 -24.14 0.58
C ALA A 74 9.40 -23.57 -0.57
N THR A 75 9.14 -24.01 -1.80
CA THR A 75 9.84 -23.46 -2.98
C THR A 75 9.23 -22.11 -3.35
N ILE A 76 10.07 -21.10 -3.59
CA ILE A 76 9.63 -19.80 -4.10
C ILE A 76 9.61 -19.88 -5.62
N TYR A 77 8.51 -19.45 -6.23
CA TYR A 77 8.30 -19.36 -7.67
C TYR A 77 8.03 -17.91 -8.05
N CYS A 78 8.76 -17.40 -9.04
CA CYS A 78 8.56 -16.07 -9.59
C CYS A 78 9.17 -16.01 -11.01
N SER A 79 8.82 -14.99 -11.80
CA SER A 79 9.42 -14.84 -13.13
C SER A 79 10.94 -14.73 -13.06
N ALA A 80 11.65 -15.33 -14.03
CA ALA A 80 13.10 -15.17 -14.18
C ALA A 80 13.51 -13.70 -14.34
N LEU A 81 12.60 -12.82 -14.76
CA LEU A 81 12.84 -11.40 -14.98
C LEU A 81 12.97 -10.59 -13.68
N VAL A 82 12.49 -11.13 -12.55
CA VAL A 82 12.54 -10.47 -11.23
C VAL A 82 13.97 -10.10 -10.83
N GLY A 83 14.95 -10.94 -11.20
CA GLY A 83 16.33 -10.77 -10.74
C GLY A 83 16.46 -10.91 -9.22
N ALA A 84 15.76 -11.90 -8.66
CA ALA A 84 15.70 -12.18 -7.23
C ALA A 84 17.07 -12.58 -6.67
N ALA A 85 17.38 -12.09 -5.46
CA ALA A 85 18.63 -12.40 -4.76
C ALA A 85 18.53 -13.63 -3.83
N TYR A 86 17.33 -14.20 -3.69
CA TYR A 86 17.05 -15.40 -2.90
C TYR A 86 16.93 -16.65 -3.78
N PRO A 87 17.06 -17.86 -3.18
CA PRO A 87 16.78 -19.11 -3.87
C PRO A 87 15.32 -19.16 -4.37
N HIS A 88 15.14 -19.39 -5.67
CA HIS A 88 13.84 -19.51 -6.31
C HIS A 88 13.91 -20.45 -7.51
N THR A 89 12.74 -20.87 -7.98
CA THR A 89 12.56 -21.53 -9.27
C THR A 89 11.88 -20.52 -10.20
N ALA A 90 12.45 -20.29 -11.38
CA ALA A 90 11.79 -19.48 -12.40
C ALA A 90 10.43 -20.09 -12.76
N PHE A 91 9.42 -19.25 -12.91
CA PHE A 91 8.06 -19.65 -13.21
C PHE A 91 7.46 -18.67 -14.22
N ASP A 92 7.61 -19.00 -15.49
CA ASP A 92 7.24 -18.17 -16.63
C ASP A 92 6.31 -18.93 -17.59
N GLU A 93 5.88 -18.27 -18.66
CA GLU A 93 4.96 -18.81 -19.67
C GLU A 93 5.23 -20.29 -20.02
N GLY A 94 4.22 -21.14 -19.78
CA GLY A 94 4.26 -22.57 -20.10
C GLY A 94 4.76 -23.47 -18.97
N ASP A 95 5.35 -22.90 -17.91
CA ASP A 95 5.72 -23.65 -16.72
C ASP A 95 4.49 -24.08 -15.91
N THR A 96 4.62 -25.22 -15.24
CA THR A 96 3.54 -25.77 -14.42
C THR A 96 4.02 -26.33 -13.08
N ILE A 97 3.20 -26.16 -12.04
CA ILE A 97 3.37 -26.81 -10.73
C ILE A 97 2.19 -27.74 -10.51
N GLN A 98 2.44 -29.01 -10.21
CA GLN A 98 1.39 -29.99 -9.94
C GLN A 98 1.38 -30.40 -8.47
N THR A 99 0.19 -30.43 -7.86
CA THR A 99 0.00 -30.95 -6.50
C THR A 99 -1.34 -31.69 -6.35
N GLY A 100 -1.25 -33.03 -6.31
CA GLY A 100 -2.43 -33.89 -6.40
C GLY A 100 -3.15 -33.69 -7.74
N GLU A 101 -4.44 -33.40 -7.67
CA GLU A 101 -5.30 -33.11 -8.84
C GLU A 101 -5.23 -31.65 -9.34
N LEU A 102 -4.45 -30.80 -8.65
CA LEU A 102 -4.31 -29.37 -8.99
C LEU A 102 -3.09 -29.13 -9.87
N THR A 103 -3.24 -28.23 -10.84
CA THR A 103 -2.14 -27.73 -11.69
C THR A 103 -2.18 -26.22 -11.75
N PHE A 104 -1.07 -25.57 -11.41
CA PHE A 104 -0.86 -24.14 -11.55
C PHE A 104 -0.05 -23.92 -12.82
N LYS A 105 -0.49 -23.03 -13.69
CA LYS A 105 0.20 -22.68 -14.94
C LYS A 105 0.53 -21.20 -14.92
N ALA A 106 1.78 -20.86 -15.24
CA ALA A 106 2.19 -19.47 -15.38
C ALA A 106 1.80 -18.92 -16.77
N LEU A 107 1.24 -17.72 -16.77
CA LEU A 107 1.06 -16.86 -17.93
C LEU A 107 1.91 -15.62 -17.74
N ASN A 108 2.73 -15.26 -18.72
CA ASN A 108 3.43 -13.99 -18.66
C ASN A 108 2.43 -12.89 -19.02
N THR A 109 2.17 -12.01 -18.06
CA THR A 109 1.19 -10.92 -18.18
C THR A 109 1.84 -9.59 -17.84
N PRO A 110 2.88 -9.17 -18.58
CA PRO A 110 3.53 -7.90 -18.32
C PRO A 110 2.56 -6.73 -18.54
N GLY A 111 2.71 -5.69 -17.74
CA GLY A 111 1.87 -4.50 -17.82
C GLY A 111 2.00 -3.64 -16.58
N HIS A 112 1.64 -4.19 -15.42
CA HIS A 112 1.92 -3.53 -14.15
C HIS A 112 3.44 -3.46 -13.89
N SER A 113 4.11 -4.59 -14.13
CA SER A 113 5.56 -4.69 -14.19
C SER A 113 6.01 -5.57 -15.36
N PRO A 114 7.28 -5.46 -15.82
CA PRO A 114 7.79 -6.30 -16.91
C PRO A 114 7.82 -7.81 -16.58
N ASP A 115 7.90 -8.12 -15.29
CA ASP A 115 8.05 -9.44 -14.68
C ASP A 115 6.73 -9.97 -14.08
N SER A 116 5.60 -9.32 -14.39
CA SER A 116 4.28 -9.75 -13.93
C SER A 116 3.86 -11.07 -14.57
N ILE A 117 3.41 -12.01 -13.74
CA ILE A 117 2.79 -13.28 -14.15
C ILE A 117 1.40 -13.43 -13.54
N SER A 118 0.51 -14.11 -14.27
CA SER A 118 -0.79 -14.57 -13.78
C SER A 118 -0.80 -16.09 -13.67
N ILE A 119 -1.48 -16.62 -12.66
CA ILE A 119 -1.45 -18.05 -12.35
C ILE A 119 -2.81 -18.67 -12.63
N VAL A 120 -2.89 -19.50 -13.66
CA VAL A 120 -4.10 -20.27 -13.97
C VAL A 120 -4.12 -21.54 -13.13
N LEU A 121 -5.19 -21.74 -12.39
CA LEU A 121 -5.43 -22.93 -11.58
C LEU A 121 -6.41 -23.87 -12.30
N GLU A 122 -5.95 -25.09 -12.53
CA GLU A 122 -6.76 -26.19 -13.05
C GLU A 122 -6.96 -27.27 -12.00
N GLU A 123 -8.14 -27.89 -12.02
CA GLU A 123 -8.44 -29.12 -11.30
C GLU A 123 -8.85 -30.16 -12.33
N LYS A 124 -8.09 -31.27 -12.42
CA LYS A 124 -8.31 -32.33 -13.43
C LYS A 124 -8.32 -31.82 -14.89
N GLY A 125 -7.47 -30.83 -15.18
CA GLY A 125 -7.36 -30.21 -16.51
C GLY A 125 -8.50 -29.25 -16.88
N VAL A 126 -9.38 -28.92 -15.93
CA VAL A 126 -10.42 -27.91 -16.12
C VAL A 126 -10.01 -26.63 -15.40
N VAL A 127 -9.95 -25.52 -16.13
CA VAL A 127 -9.66 -24.18 -15.57
C VAL A 127 -10.73 -23.81 -14.54
N LYS A 128 -10.30 -23.41 -13.34
CA LYS A 128 -11.17 -23.02 -12.22
C LYS A 128 -11.03 -21.56 -11.86
N ALA A 129 -9.79 -21.07 -11.81
CA ALA A 129 -9.49 -19.72 -11.37
C ALA A 129 -8.22 -19.21 -12.06
N VAL A 130 -8.06 -17.89 -12.05
CA VAL A 130 -6.82 -17.20 -12.38
C VAL A 130 -6.50 -16.19 -11.28
N PHE A 131 -5.28 -16.28 -10.76
CA PHE A 131 -4.71 -15.30 -9.85
C PHE A 131 -3.94 -14.29 -10.70
N THR A 132 -4.44 -13.06 -10.76
CA THR A 132 -4.05 -12.09 -11.80
C THR A 132 -2.97 -11.10 -11.35
N GLY A 133 -2.52 -11.22 -10.10
CA GLY A 133 -1.64 -10.23 -9.48
C GLY A 133 -2.24 -8.85 -9.63
N ASP A 134 -1.42 -7.91 -10.09
CA ASP A 134 -1.82 -6.54 -10.42
C ASP A 134 -2.03 -6.34 -11.93
N THR A 135 -2.18 -7.41 -12.73
CA THR A 135 -2.48 -7.26 -14.16
C THR A 135 -3.93 -6.83 -14.37
N LEU A 136 -4.88 -7.63 -13.85
CA LEU A 136 -6.30 -7.41 -13.97
C LEU A 136 -6.90 -7.25 -12.57
N PHE A 137 -7.68 -6.20 -12.36
CA PHE A 137 -8.47 -6.00 -11.16
C PHE A 137 -9.96 -6.16 -11.45
N ILE A 138 -10.77 -6.08 -10.41
CA ILE A 138 -12.22 -6.06 -10.54
C ILE A 138 -12.64 -4.64 -10.94
N GLY A 139 -13.08 -4.49 -12.19
CA GLY A 139 -13.46 -3.22 -12.80
C GLY A 139 -12.30 -2.33 -13.26
N ASP A 140 -11.04 -2.77 -13.12
CA ASP A 140 -9.85 -2.00 -13.51
C ASP A 140 -8.67 -2.90 -13.94
N CYS A 141 -7.50 -2.31 -14.23
CA CYS A 141 -6.22 -3.00 -14.44
C CYS A 141 -5.06 -2.25 -13.75
N GLY A 142 -3.91 -2.90 -13.64
CA GLY A 142 -2.73 -2.33 -12.97
C GLY A 142 -2.19 -1.07 -13.63
N ARG A 143 -1.68 -0.15 -12.82
CA ARG A 143 -0.92 1.01 -13.30
C ARG A 143 0.44 0.59 -13.89
N PRO A 144 0.91 1.23 -14.98
CA PRO A 144 2.13 0.82 -15.69
C PRO A 144 3.38 1.69 -15.39
N ASP A 145 3.37 2.54 -14.35
CA ASP A 145 4.37 3.60 -14.14
C ASP A 145 5.28 3.41 -12.92
N LEU A 146 5.19 2.29 -12.21
CA LEU A 146 6.01 2.03 -11.01
C LEU A 146 7.45 1.58 -11.29
N ARG A 147 7.75 1.16 -12.53
CA ARG A 147 9.02 0.52 -12.92
C ARG A 147 9.91 1.38 -13.82
N GLU A 148 9.66 2.68 -13.92
CA GLU A 148 10.52 3.57 -14.72
C GLU A 148 11.92 3.76 -14.09
N LYS A 149 12.03 3.63 -12.75
CA LYS A 149 13.26 3.94 -11.98
C LYS A 149 13.63 2.92 -10.90
N ALA A 150 12.87 1.83 -10.77
CA ALA A 150 13.01 0.86 -9.68
C ALA A 150 12.86 -0.58 -10.21
N GLY A 151 13.54 -1.53 -9.58
CA GLY A 151 13.56 -2.94 -9.96
C GLY A 151 14.78 -3.34 -10.80
N ASN A 152 14.77 -4.60 -11.27
CA ASN A 152 15.84 -5.18 -12.09
C ASN A 152 15.76 -4.76 -13.57
N LEU A 153 14.55 -4.47 -14.05
CA LEU A 153 14.27 -4.03 -15.41
C LEU A 153 13.52 -2.70 -15.34
N THR A 154 13.95 -1.75 -16.17
CA THR A 154 13.23 -0.50 -16.37
C THR A 154 12.50 -0.55 -17.71
N ALA A 155 11.26 -0.07 -17.71
CA ALA A 155 10.45 0.09 -18.91
C ALA A 155 9.71 1.42 -18.82
N THR A 156 9.45 2.05 -19.96
CA THR A 156 8.65 3.28 -19.96
C THR A 156 7.20 2.93 -19.64
N ARG A 157 6.48 3.84 -18.97
CA ARG A 157 5.06 3.62 -18.67
C ARG A 157 4.21 3.38 -19.92
N ALA A 158 4.59 3.94 -21.07
CA ALA A 158 3.89 3.74 -22.33
C ALA A 158 4.10 2.32 -22.88
N ASP A 159 5.32 1.78 -22.78
CA ASP A 159 5.60 0.41 -23.22
C ASP A 159 4.90 -0.61 -22.33
N LEU A 160 4.90 -0.39 -21.02
CA LEU A 160 4.16 -1.19 -20.06
C LEU A 160 2.64 -1.12 -20.28
N ALA A 161 2.10 0.05 -20.62
CA ALA A 161 0.69 0.18 -21.00
C ALA A 161 0.33 -0.64 -22.26
N ARG A 162 1.22 -0.68 -23.26
CA ARG A 162 1.02 -1.55 -24.45
C ARG A 162 1.11 -3.02 -24.10
N GLN A 163 2.06 -3.40 -23.26
CA GLN A 163 2.15 -4.78 -22.75
C GLN A 163 0.88 -5.17 -21.99
N MET A 164 0.36 -4.28 -21.15
CA MET A 164 -0.92 -4.48 -20.46
C MET A 164 -2.05 -4.74 -21.46
N TYR A 165 -2.16 -3.94 -22.53
CA TYR A 165 -3.17 -4.11 -23.56
C TYR A 165 -3.18 -5.53 -24.15
N HIS A 166 -2.00 -6.06 -24.49
CA HIS A 166 -1.85 -7.41 -25.04
C HIS A 166 -2.06 -8.51 -23.98
N SER A 167 -1.52 -8.35 -22.77
CA SER A 167 -1.71 -9.29 -21.66
C SER A 167 -3.20 -9.50 -21.35
N LEU A 168 -3.97 -8.41 -21.32
CA LEU A 168 -5.42 -8.48 -21.09
C LEU A 168 -6.13 -9.23 -22.23
N ARG A 169 -5.85 -8.88 -23.49
CA ARG A 169 -6.61 -9.36 -24.67
C ARG A 169 -6.18 -10.74 -25.17
N GLU A 170 -4.89 -11.00 -25.21
CA GLU A 170 -4.31 -12.19 -25.82
C GLU A 170 -4.09 -13.32 -24.82
N LYS A 171 -4.11 -13.02 -23.52
CA LYS A 171 -3.97 -14.02 -22.44
C LYS A 171 -5.24 -14.12 -21.62
N LEU A 172 -5.58 -13.11 -20.82
CA LEU A 172 -6.66 -13.24 -19.83
C LEU A 172 -8.05 -13.37 -20.47
N MET A 173 -8.35 -12.57 -21.51
CA MET A 173 -9.63 -12.66 -22.22
C MET A 173 -9.81 -13.97 -23.00
N THR A 174 -8.76 -14.77 -23.21
CA THR A 174 -8.87 -16.07 -23.88
C THR A 174 -9.33 -17.19 -22.94
N LEU A 175 -9.31 -16.95 -21.62
CA LEU A 175 -9.78 -17.90 -20.63
C LEU A 175 -11.31 -18.06 -20.69
N PRO A 176 -11.85 -19.23 -20.27
CA PRO A 176 -13.30 -19.45 -20.17
C PRO A 176 -13.98 -18.40 -19.30
N ASP A 177 -15.19 -17.99 -19.69
CA ASP A 177 -15.93 -16.90 -19.02
C ASP A 177 -16.30 -17.21 -17.56
N ASP A 178 -16.42 -18.49 -17.20
CA ASP A 178 -16.69 -18.96 -15.84
C ASP A 178 -15.43 -19.07 -14.96
N THR A 179 -14.25 -18.77 -15.50
CA THR A 179 -12.99 -18.73 -14.73
C THR A 179 -13.08 -17.64 -13.66
N LEU A 180 -12.90 -18.01 -12.40
CA LEU A 180 -12.83 -17.06 -11.28
C LEU A 180 -11.61 -16.16 -11.40
N VAL A 181 -11.76 -14.88 -11.10
CA VAL A 181 -10.69 -13.88 -11.11
C VAL A 181 -10.35 -13.48 -9.68
N TYR A 182 -9.08 -13.66 -9.31
CA TYR A 182 -8.51 -13.31 -8.02
C TYR A 182 -7.35 -12.32 -8.19
N PRO A 183 -7.56 -11.00 -7.98
CA PRO A 183 -6.49 -10.01 -8.05
C PRO A 183 -5.61 -10.01 -6.79
N ALA A 184 -4.44 -9.37 -6.82
CA ALA A 184 -3.66 -9.12 -5.61
C ALA A 184 -4.15 -7.90 -4.81
N HIS A 185 -5.00 -7.03 -5.39
CA HIS A 185 -5.53 -5.86 -4.69
C HIS A 185 -7.02 -5.60 -4.93
N GLY A 186 -7.65 -4.88 -3.99
CA GLY A 186 -9.05 -4.45 -4.02
C GLY A 186 -9.24 -2.94 -3.85
N ALA A 187 -10.49 -2.51 -3.66
CA ALA A 187 -10.85 -1.10 -3.49
C ALA A 187 -9.95 -0.33 -2.51
N GLY A 188 -9.44 0.82 -2.94
CA GLY A 188 -8.58 1.70 -2.14
C GLY A 188 -7.07 1.42 -2.21
N THR A 189 -6.61 0.51 -3.08
CA THR A 189 -5.18 0.40 -3.44
C THR A 189 -4.71 1.60 -4.28
N LEU A 190 -3.41 1.90 -4.24
CA LEU A 190 -2.75 2.86 -5.14
C LEU A 190 -2.11 2.19 -6.36
N CYS A 191 -2.26 0.87 -6.53
CA CYS A 191 -1.79 0.08 -7.67
C CYS A 191 -2.74 0.11 -8.88
N GLY A 192 -3.96 0.65 -8.72
CA GLY A 192 -4.93 0.90 -9.79
C GLY A 192 -5.72 2.20 -9.53
N LYS A 193 -6.67 2.53 -10.41
CA LYS A 193 -7.40 3.82 -10.36
C LYS A 193 -8.75 3.74 -9.67
N SER A 194 -9.54 2.70 -9.94
CA SER A 194 -10.96 2.63 -9.57
C SER A 194 -11.44 1.18 -9.46
N LEU A 195 -10.90 0.45 -8.49
CA LEU A 195 -11.27 -0.95 -8.23
C LEU A 195 -12.66 -1.04 -7.56
N GLY A 196 -13.44 -2.05 -7.94
CA GLY A 196 -14.73 -2.38 -7.33
C GLY A 196 -14.60 -2.92 -5.89
N GLU A 197 -15.70 -2.91 -5.15
CA GLU A 197 -15.76 -3.39 -3.75
C GLU A 197 -15.80 -4.93 -3.61
N ALA A 198 -16.07 -5.65 -4.70
CA ALA A 198 -16.06 -7.10 -4.69
C ALA A 198 -14.64 -7.64 -4.48
N ASN A 199 -14.52 -8.81 -3.87
CA ASN A 199 -13.23 -9.45 -3.56
C ASN A 199 -12.83 -10.55 -4.57
N HIS A 200 -13.73 -10.91 -5.49
CA HIS A 200 -13.48 -11.78 -6.65
C HIS A 200 -14.50 -11.47 -7.76
N SER A 201 -14.21 -11.93 -8.98
CA SER A 201 -15.10 -11.81 -10.15
C SER A 201 -14.97 -13.04 -11.05
N THR A 202 -15.44 -12.96 -12.31
CA THR A 202 -15.13 -13.93 -13.36
C THR A 202 -14.64 -13.24 -14.63
N ILE A 203 -13.92 -13.96 -15.48
CA ILE A 203 -13.45 -13.45 -16.77
C ILE A 203 -14.63 -12.93 -17.62
N GLY A 204 -15.76 -13.64 -17.62
CA GLY A 204 -16.96 -13.21 -18.33
C GLY A 204 -17.55 -11.91 -17.79
N ALA A 205 -17.60 -11.75 -16.46
CA ALA A 205 -18.08 -10.51 -15.83
C ALA A 205 -17.16 -9.33 -16.16
N GLU A 206 -15.84 -9.51 -16.04
CA GLU A 206 -14.88 -8.44 -16.36
C GLU A 206 -14.94 -8.05 -17.84
N LYS A 207 -15.08 -9.01 -18.78
CA LYS A 207 -15.27 -8.68 -20.21
C LYS A 207 -16.48 -7.78 -20.45
N LEU A 208 -17.54 -7.94 -19.66
CA LEU A 208 -18.78 -7.17 -19.81
C LEU A 208 -18.70 -5.76 -19.21
N THR A 209 -17.96 -5.57 -18.12
CA THR A 209 -18.06 -4.34 -17.32
C THR A 209 -16.74 -3.62 -17.07
N ASN A 210 -15.59 -4.31 -17.14
CA ASN A 210 -14.29 -3.73 -16.86
C ASN A 210 -13.87 -2.85 -18.05
N TRP A 211 -13.62 -1.56 -17.80
CA TRP A 211 -13.26 -0.60 -18.83
C TRP A 211 -12.01 -1.06 -19.62
N SER A 212 -11.07 -1.72 -18.94
CA SER A 212 -9.79 -2.15 -19.53
C SER A 212 -9.93 -3.27 -20.57
N LEU A 213 -11.04 -4.02 -20.49
CA LEU A 213 -11.36 -5.15 -21.37
C LEU A 213 -12.35 -4.78 -22.50
N GLN A 214 -12.80 -3.52 -22.55
CA GLN A 214 -13.72 -3.06 -23.60
C GLN A 214 -12.99 -2.89 -24.95
N ASP A 215 -13.78 -2.69 -25.99
CA ASP A 215 -13.26 -2.44 -27.34
C ASP A 215 -12.53 -1.09 -27.39
N TYR A 216 -11.20 -1.16 -27.43
CA TYR A 216 -10.29 -0.03 -27.53
C TYR A 216 -9.25 -0.36 -28.60
N THR A 217 -8.82 0.65 -29.36
CA THR A 217 -7.51 0.59 -30.03
C THR A 217 -6.39 0.64 -28.98
N GLU A 218 -5.23 0.06 -29.26
CA GLU A 218 -4.07 0.10 -28.35
C GLU A 218 -3.72 1.52 -27.91
N ASP A 219 -3.63 2.47 -28.85
CA ASP A 219 -3.30 3.87 -28.54
C ASP A 219 -4.35 4.54 -27.62
N ALA A 220 -5.63 4.26 -27.84
CA ALA A 220 -6.71 4.78 -27.00
C ALA A 220 -6.66 4.17 -25.58
N PHE A 221 -6.39 2.87 -25.48
CA PHE A 221 -6.19 2.21 -24.19
C PHE A 221 -4.99 2.78 -23.42
N VAL A 222 -3.86 2.97 -24.11
CA VAL A 222 -2.64 3.55 -23.51
C VAL A 222 -2.92 4.97 -23.00
N ALA A 223 -3.58 5.80 -23.80
CA ALA A 223 -3.95 7.16 -23.39
C ALA A 223 -4.87 7.16 -22.16
N GLU A 224 -5.88 6.29 -22.16
CA GLU A 224 -6.79 6.14 -21.03
C GLU A 224 -6.04 5.66 -19.79
N LEU A 225 -5.29 4.55 -19.87
CA LEU A 225 -4.53 3.98 -18.75
C LEU A 225 -3.55 4.98 -18.15
N LEU A 226 -2.86 5.79 -18.95
CA LEU A 226 -1.90 6.78 -18.45
C LEU A 226 -2.53 8.04 -17.86
N SER A 227 -3.84 8.25 -18.06
CA SER A 227 -4.55 9.40 -17.50
C SER A 227 -4.87 9.19 -16.01
N GLN A 228 -4.80 10.26 -15.20
CA GLN A 228 -5.31 10.29 -13.82
C GLN A 228 -4.80 9.15 -12.90
N GLN A 229 -3.56 8.71 -13.08
CA GLN A 229 -2.94 7.75 -12.16
C GLN A 229 -2.74 8.38 -10.77
N PRO A 230 -2.96 7.64 -9.68
CA PRO A 230 -2.66 8.12 -8.34
C PRO A 230 -1.19 8.50 -8.19
N TYR A 231 -0.87 9.30 -7.18
CA TYR A 231 0.53 9.54 -6.81
C TYR A 231 1.24 8.22 -6.44
N ILE A 232 2.58 8.25 -6.42
CA ILE A 232 3.41 7.10 -6.03
C ILE A 232 3.99 7.40 -4.65
N PRO A 233 3.62 6.65 -3.59
CA PRO A 233 4.24 6.79 -2.28
C PRO A 233 5.77 6.57 -2.33
N LYS A 234 6.50 7.26 -1.45
CA LYS A 234 7.98 7.24 -1.43
C LYS A 234 8.54 5.84 -1.18
N TYR A 235 7.81 5.02 -0.44
CA TYR A 235 8.18 3.65 -0.11
C TYR A 235 8.01 2.66 -1.27
N PHE A 236 7.31 3.02 -2.35
CA PHE A 236 7.01 2.05 -3.41
C PHE A 236 8.26 1.44 -4.05
N PRO A 237 9.22 2.25 -4.55
CA PRO A 237 10.50 1.74 -5.03
C PRO A 237 11.31 0.95 -3.99
N TYR A 238 11.14 1.26 -2.70
CA TYR A 238 11.85 0.62 -1.60
C TYR A 238 11.34 -0.81 -1.38
N ASP A 239 10.03 -1.01 -1.35
CA ASP A 239 9.42 -2.34 -1.19
C ASP A 239 9.74 -3.25 -2.38
N VAL A 240 9.76 -2.71 -3.60
CA VAL A 240 10.20 -3.46 -4.80
C VAL A 240 11.60 -4.03 -4.61
N ASP A 241 12.54 -3.22 -4.11
CA ASP A 241 13.92 -3.67 -3.89
C ASP A 241 14.02 -4.64 -2.70
N ILE A 242 13.27 -4.42 -1.62
CA ILE A 242 13.18 -5.39 -0.52
C ILE A 242 12.65 -6.72 -1.04
N ASN A 243 11.55 -6.73 -1.79
CA ASN A 243 10.90 -7.94 -2.29
C ASN A 243 11.74 -8.67 -3.34
N ARG A 244 12.65 -7.98 -4.03
CA ARG A 244 13.66 -8.63 -4.88
C ARG A 244 14.80 -9.24 -4.08
N LYS A 245 15.18 -8.61 -2.96
CA LYS A 245 16.26 -9.09 -2.08
C LYS A 245 15.79 -10.20 -1.14
N GLY A 246 14.51 -10.20 -0.80
CA GLY A 246 13.91 -11.01 0.24
C GLY A 246 14.16 -10.39 1.62
N ALA A 247 13.09 -10.17 2.36
CA ALA A 247 13.15 -9.53 3.66
C ALA A 247 13.49 -10.55 4.78
N PRO A 248 14.19 -10.13 5.86
CA PRO A 248 14.38 -10.96 7.04
C PRO A 248 13.05 -11.29 7.72
N ALA A 249 13.05 -12.31 8.60
CA ALA A 249 11.86 -12.71 9.33
C ALA A 249 11.26 -11.56 10.15
N MET A 250 9.97 -11.28 9.96
CA MET A 250 9.29 -10.10 10.51
C MET A 250 9.45 -10.00 12.03
N MET A 251 9.24 -11.12 12.73
CA MET A 251 9.31 -11.12 14.20
C MET A 251 10.72 -10.97 14.75
N ALA A 252 11.73 -11.45 14.02
CA ALA A 252 13.13 -11.22 14.38
C ALA A 252 13.52 -9.75 14.18
N SER A 253 13.05 -9.10 13.11
CA SER A 253 13.27 -7.67 12.86
C SER A 253 12.57 -6.80 13.91
N LEU A 254 11.29 -7.07 14.19
CA LEU A 254 10.53 -6.34 15.20
C LEU A 254 11.11 -6.49 16.62
N GLY A 255 11.71 -7.64 16.94
CA GLY A 255 12.40 -7.86 18.20
C GLY A 255 13.62 -6.96 18.43
N GLN A 256 14.14 -6.31 17.39
CA GLN A 256 15.26 -5.36 17.48
C GLN A 256 14.79 -3.93 17.85
N VAL A 257 13.49 -3.65 17.72
CA VAL A 257 12.94 -2.34 18.08
C VAL A 257 12.81 -2.24 19.59
N VAL A 258 13.55 -1.31 20.17
CA VAL A 258 13.55 -1.08 21.62
C VAL A 258 12.30 -0.28 22.02
N VAL A 259 11.57 -0.77 23.02
CA VAL A 259 10.53 0.03 23.68
C VAL A 259 11.20 0.95 24.70
N ILE A 260 11.06 2.26 24.50
CA ILE A 260 11.70 3.30 25.31
C ILE A 260 10.69 4.04 26.17
N THR A 261 11.17 4.75 27.20
CA THR A 261 10.39 5.76 27.92
C THR A 261 10.52 7.13 27.22
N PRO A 262 9.43 7.90 27.05
CA PRO A 262 9.44 9.11 26.21
C PRO A 262 10.46 10.17 26.59
N ASP A 263 10.64 10.43 27.89
CA ASP A 263 11.34 11.64 28.36
C ASP A 263 12.87 11.48 28.49
N ALA A 264 13.41 10.26 28.49
CA ALA A 264 14.83 10.03 28.79
C ALA A 264 15.69 9.65 27.57
N ALA A 265 15.09 9.30 26.43
CA ALA A 265 15.80 8.61 25.34
C ALA A 265 15.59 9.18 23.92
N MET A 266 14.67 10.13 23.72
CA MET A 266 14.41 10.70 22.40
C MET A 266 15.41 11.82 22.09
N LYS A 267 16.12 11.67 20.96
CA LYS A 267 17.03 12.71 20.43
C LYS A 267 16.24 13.71 19.58
N GLY A 268 16.49 15.00 19.79
CA GLY A 268 15.68 16.08 19.22
C GLY A 268 15.77 16.29 17.70
N ASP A 269 16.60 15.52 17.00
CA ASP A 269 16.78 15.55 15.55
C ASP A 269 16.09 14.38 14.81
N VAL A 270 15.54 13.40 15.54
CA VAL A 270 14.86 12.23 14.97
C VAL A 270 13.36 12.51 14.88
N LEU A 271 12.75 12.08 13.77
CA LEU A 271 11.33 12.27 13.53
C LEU A 271 10.48 11.57 14.61
N LEU A 272 9.42 12.24 15.07
CA LEU A 272 8.44 11.69 16.01
C LEU A 272 7.13 11.43 15.26
N VAL A 273 6.76 10.17 15.10
CA VAL A 273 5.48 9.76 14.51
C VAL A 273 4.54 9.34 15.62
N ASP A 274 3.50 10.13 15.85
CA ASP A 274 2.45 9.87 16.84
C ASP A 274 1.23 9.27 16.15
N THR A 275 0.86 8.06 16.55
CA THR A 275 -0.20 7.29 15.90
C THR A 275 -1.55 7.37 16.59
N ARG A 276 -1.63 8.13 17.69
CA ARG A 276 -2.85 8.31 18.47
C ARG A 276 -3.95 9.01 17.66
N PRO A 277 -5.24 8.84 18.05
CA PRO A 277 -6.33 9.59 17.46
C PRO A 277 -6.09 11.11 17.47
N ALA A 278 -6.51 11.80 16.41
CA ALA A 278 -6.27 13.25 16.25
C ALA A 278 -6.80 14.09 17.42
N ALA A 279 -7.92 13.69 18.04
CA ALA A 279 -8.47 14.38 19.20
C ALA A 279 -7.52 14.32 20.41
N ALA A 280 -6.90 13.17 20.68
CA ALA A 280 -5.95 13.00 21.77
C ALA A 280 -4.65 13.77 21.50
N PHE A 281 -4.15 13.72 20.25
CA PHE A 281 -2.98 14.47 19.81
C PHE A 281 -3.15 15.98 20.00
N LYS A 282 -4.28 16.54 19.55
CA LYS A 282 -4.57 17.99 19.67
C LYS A 282 -4.64 18.46 21.12
N GLN A 283 -5.09 17.61 22.05
CA GLN A 283 -5.17 17.95 23.47
C GLN A 283 -3.81 17.98 24.16
N SER A 284 -2.89 17.10 23.76
CA SER A 284 -1.55 16.99 24.34
C SER A 284 -0.67 16.12 23.45
N HIS A 285 0.47 16.65 22.98
CA HIS A 285 1.47 15.90 22.20
C HIS A 285 2.90 16.36 22.49
N LEU A 286 3.87 15.59 21.99
CA LEU A 286 5.29 15.93 22.05
C LEU A 286 5.63 17.01 21.01
N LEU A 287 6.55 17.91 21.37
CA LEU A 287 7.01 18.96 20.48
C LEU A 287 7.61 18.37 19.19
N HIS A 288 7.19 18.91 18.04
CA HIS A 288 7.56 18.48 16.69
C HIS A 288 7.03 17.11 16.24
N ALA A 289 6.14 16.48 17.00
CA ALA A 289 5.49 15.25 16.55
C ALA A 289 4.57 15.47 15.34
N ILE A 290 4.56 14.48 14.44
CA ILE A 290 3.65 14.40 13.30
C ILE A 290 2.61 13.32 13.62
N ASN A 291 1.34 13.67 13.48
CA ASN A 291 0.25 12.78 13.80
C ASN A 291 -0.20 11.99 12.56
N LEU A 292 0.21 10.72 12.47
CA LEU A 292 -0.20 9.78 11.44
C LEU A 292 -1.04 8.69 12.11
N GLN A 293 -2.35 8.89 12.17
CA GLN A 293 -3.22 8.07 13.03
C GLN A 293 -3.27 6.61 12.53
N LEU A 294 -3.38 5.64 13.45
CA LEU A 294 -3.53 4.22 13.10
C LEU A 294 -4.83 3.89 12.36
N THR A 295 -5.82 4.78 12.31
CA THR A 295 -7.05 4.49 11.57
C THR A 295 -6.83 4.56 10.06
N GLY A 296 -7.51 3.70 9.31
CA GLY A 296 -7.45 3.71 7.84
C GLY A 296 -6.08 3.31 7.29
N LYS A 297 -5.55 4.12 6.35
CA LYS A 297 -4.37 3.87 5.51
C LYS A 297 -3.05 4.31 6.17
N PHE A 298 -2.79 3.91 7.41
CA PHE A 298 -1.60 4.32 8.17
C PHE A 298 -0.29 4.02 7.44
N GLU A 299 -0.16 2.83 6.85
CA GLU A 299 1.01 2.36 6.10
C GLU A 299 1.31 3.31 4.93
N THR A 300 0.29 3.60 4.13
CA THR A 300 0.39 4.51 2.99
C THR A 300 0.86 5.89 3.43
N TRP A 301 0.31 6.45 4.52
CA TRP A 301 0.70 7.77 4.99
C TRP A 301 2.08 7.77 5.65
N LEU A 302 2.44 6.74 6.41
CA LEU A 302 3.77 6.56 6.95
C LEU A 302 4.80 6.52 5.81
N GLY A 303 4.58 5.67 4.80
CA GLY A 303 5.46 5.53 3.65
C GLY A 303 5.42 6.71 2.65
N SER A 304 4.42 7.58 2.73
CA SER A 304 4.35 8.82 1.95
C SER A 304 5.06 9.99 2.65
N VAL A 305 5.00 10.05 3.98
CA VAL A 305 5.55 11.16 4.77
C VAL A 305 6.98 10.88 5.22
N VAL A 306 7.31 9.63 5.56
CA VAL A 306 8.64 9.22 6.04
C VAL A 306 9.43 8.60 4.90
N THR A 307 10.58 9.19 4.59
CA THR A 307 11.43 8.75 3.47
C THR A 307 12.13 7.45 3.84
N PRO A 308 12.21 6.44 2.95
CA PRO A 308 13.00 5.24 3.21
C PRO A 308 14.44 5.56 3.64
N GLY A 309 14.88 4.95 4.73
CA GLY A 309 16.19 5.18 5.37
C GLY A 309 16.20 6.30 6.42
N GLU A 310 15.12 7.08 6.52
CA GLU A 310 14.96 8.06 7.59
C GLU A 310 14.54 7.40 8.90
N MET A 311 15.30 7.69 9.96
CA MET A 311 15.04 7.16 11.28
C MET A 311 13.90 7.92 11.98
N PHE A 312 12.99 7.20 12.65
CA PHE A 312 11.89 7.79 13.42
C PHE A 312 11.59 7.05 14.73
N TYR A 313 10.96 7.74 15.67
CA TYR A 313 10.31 7.14 16.83
C TYR A 313 8.83 6.95 16.57
N LEU A 314 8.27 5.86 17.08
CA LEU A 314 6.86 5.52 16.95
C LEU A 314 6.16 5.63 18.31
N ILE A 315 5.17 6.50 18.41
CA ILE A 315 4.45 6.80 19.65
C ILE A 315 3.01 6.32 19.48
N ALA A 316 2.52 5.54 20.44
CA ALA A 316 1.14 5.04 20.46
C ALA A 316 0.43 5.34 21.78
N GLU A 317 -0.89 5.13 21.84
CA GLU A 317 -1.69 5.39 23.04
C GLU A 317 -1.41 4.39 24.17
N ASP A 318 -1.18 3.13 23.81
CA ASP A 318 -0.93 2.04 24.73
C ASP A 318 -0.04 0.96 24.08
N MET A 319 0.33 -0.06 24.86
CA MET A 319 1.21 -1.14 24.40
C MET A 319 0.57 -2.04 23.32
N THR A 320 -0.76 -2.12 23.26
CA THR A 320 -1.47 -2.89 22.24
C THR A 320 -1.39 -2.16 20.91
N GLN A 321 -1.74 -0.87 20.90
CA GLN A 321 -1.62 -0.01 19.73
C GLN A 321 -0.16 0.13 19.28
N LEU A 322 0.80 0.16 20.20
CA LEU A 322 2.22 0.17 19.83
C LEU A 322 2.61 -1.09 19.05
N LYS A 323 2.19 -2.27 19.51
CA LYS A 323 2.47 -3.53 18.81
C LYS A 323 1.78 -3.59 17.44
N GLU A 324 0.57 -3.05 17.33
CA GLU A 324 -0.12 -2.91 16.05
C GLU A 324 0.65 -1.98 15.10
N ALA A 325 0.99 -0.78 15.57
CA ALA A 325 1.72 0.23 14.80
C ALA A 325 3.06 -0.32 14.28
N LEU A 326 3.79 -1.06 15.13
CA LEU A 326 5.03 -1.72 14.75
C LEU A 326 4.82 -2.77 13.66
N ARG A 327 3.79 -3.62 13.77
CA ARG A 327 3.46 -4.62 12.74
C ARG A 327 3.08 -3.98 11.41
N ARG A 328 2.29 -2.90 11.45
CA ARG A 328 1.86 -2.16 10.25
C ARG A 328 2.98 -1.35 9.62
N ALA A 329 3.93 -0.85 10.40
CA ALA A 329 5.17 -0.31 9.83
C ALA A 329 6.02 -1.41 9.17
N ALA A 330 6.08 -2.60 9.77
CA ALA A 330 6.78 -3.75 9.21
C ALA A 330 6.16 -4.28 7.91
N SER A 331 4.85 -4.14 7.70
CA SER A 331 4.20 -4.59 6.45
C SER A 331 4.68 -3.83 5.22
N ILE A 332 5.30 -2.65 5.39
CA ILE A 332 5.97 -1.87 4.35
C ILE A 332 7.50 -1.79 4.56
N GLY A 333 8.08 -2.69 5.35
CA GLY A 333 9.54 -2.79 5.55
C GLY A 333 10.20 -1.71 6.41
N TYR A 334 9.43 -0.91 7.15
CA TYR A 334 9.95 0.24 7.89
C TYR A 334 10.50 -0.12 9.28
N GLU A 335 10.43 -1.38 9.71
CA GLU A 335 10.80 -1.77 11.08
C GLU A 335 12.26 -1.47 11.44
N SER A 336 13.18 -1.54 10.47
CA SER A 336 14.59 -1.22 10.67
C SER A 336 14.88 0.29 10.86
N MET A 337 13.90 1.14 10.53
CA MET A 337 13.98 2.59 10.64
C MET A 337 13.42 3.10 11.97
N ILE A 338 12.81 2.22 12.76
CA ILE A 338 12.21 2.56 14.06
C ILE A 338 13.30 2.58 15.12
N ARG A 339 13.72 3.78 15.53
CA ARG A 339 14.74 3.97 16.57
C ARG A 339 14.27 3.55 17.95
N GLY A 340 12.96 3.62 18.17
CA GLY A 340 12.31 3.12 19.36
C GLY A 340 10.80 3.32 19.30
N GLY A 341 10.08 2.40 19.92
CA GLY A 341 8.64 2.52 20.15
C GLY A 341 8.36 3.03 21.55
N THR A 342 7.29 3.80 21.75
CA THR A 342 6.89 4.23 23.09
C THR A 342 5.40 4.40 23.25
N VAL A 343 4.94 4.31 24.49
CA VAL A 343 3.59 4.68 24.89
C VAL A 343 3.61 6.13 25.34
N TYR A 344 2.65 6.91 24.86
CA TYR A 344 2.54 8.31 25.22
C TYR A 344 2.36 8.49 26.74
N SER A 345 3.25 9.26 27.37
CA SER A 345 3.22 9.53 28.83
C SER A 345 2.96 10.99 29.19
N GLY A 346 2.70 11.86 28.19
CA GLY A 346 2.48 13.29 28.39
C GLY A 346 3.35 14.15 27.46
N GLY A 347 2.96 15.41 27.33
CA GLY A 347 3.55 16.37 26.40
C GLY A 347 2.94 17.76 26.64
N SER A 348 3.72 18.80 26.38
CA SER A 348 3.31 20.18 26.67
C SER A 348 2.57 20.87 25.51
N GLU A 349 2.56 20.25 24.33
CA GLU A 349 2.02 20.87 23.12
C GLU A 349 0.54 20.60 22.96
N THR A 350 -0.18 21.62 22.48
CA THR A 350 -1.61 21.54 22.18
C THR A 350 -1.88 22.23 20.85
N MET A 351 -2.94 21.80 20.17
CA MET A 351 -3.46 22.47 18.98
C MET A 351 -4.80 23.10 19.32
N ALA A 352 -4.85 24.42 19.26
CA ALA A 352 -6.09 25.16 19.51
C ALA A 352 -7.16 24.81 18.46
N PRO A 353 -8.45 24.82 18.83
CA PRO A 353 -9.52 24.67 17.86
C PRO A 353 -9.48 25.82 16.84
N VAL A 354 -9.87 25.53 15.61
CA VAL A 354 -9.99 26.54 14.55
C VAL A 354 -11.07 27.58 14.92
N PRO A 355 -10.81 28.89 14.78
CA PRO A 355 -11.82 29.92 15.00
C PRO A 355 -12.81 29.98 13.83
N LEU A 356 -13.74 29.01 13.76
CA LEU A 356 -14.65 28.82 12.61
C LEU A 356 -15.43 30.07 12.20
N ASP A 357 -15.97 30.81 13.17
CA ASP A 357 -16.75 32.02 12.90
C ASP A 357 -15.92 33.14 12.26
N GLU A 358 -14.65 33.26 12.67
CA GLU A 358 -13.71 34.22 12.10
C GLU A 358 -13.28 33.76 10.71
N LEU A 359 -12.96 32.48 10.54
CA LEU A 359 -12.61 31.89 9.25
C LEU A 359 -13.72 32.07 8.20
N ARG A 360 -14.99 31.91 8.59
CA ARG A 360 -16.15 32.11 7.70
C ARG A 360 -16.36 33.57 7.31
N LYS A 361 -16.16 34.50 8.24
CA LYS A 361 -16.41 35.94 8.01
C LYS A 361 -15.23 36.63 7.32
N HIS A 362 -14.01 36.19 7.63
CA HIS A 362 -12.76 36.79 7.24
C HIS A 362 -11.75 35.73 6.76
N PRO A 363 -12.05 34.95 5.71
CA PRO A 363 -11.11 33.96 5.20
C PRO A 363 -9.76 34.58 4.78
N GLU A 364 -9.77 35.86 4.38
CA GLU A 364 -8.57 36.63 4.06
C GLU A 364 -7.65 36.88 5.26
N ALA A 365 -8.11 36.71 6.50
CA ALA A 365 -7.29 36.80 7.70
C ALA A 365 -6.39 35.57 7.89
N PHE A 366 -6.61 34.49 7.13
CA PHE A 366 -5.89 33.23 7.24
C PHE A 366 -5.08 32.91 5.97
N THR A 367 -4.04 32.10 6.14
CA THR A 367 -3.41 31.36 5.04
C THR A 367 -4.05 29.97 5.00
N ILE A 368 -4.86 29.69 3.98
CA ILE A 368 -5.57 28.41 3.86
C ILE A 368 -4.74 27.45 3.01
N VAL A 369 -4.50 26.23 3.51
CA VAL A 369 -3.71 25.20 2.84
C VAL A 369 -4.60 23.98 2.58
N ASP A 370 -4.72 23.60 1.31
CA ASP A 370 -5.46 22.40 0.87
C ASP A 370 -4.46 21.26 0.69
N VAL A 371 -4.61 20.20 1.49
CA VAL A 371 -3.72 19.02 1.48
C VAL A 371 -4.36 17.79 0.82
N ARG A 372 -5.43 17.99 0.04
CA ARG A 372 -5.99 16.95 -0.83
C ARG A 372 -5.02 16.57 -1.95
N MET A 373 -5.30 15.46 -2.63
CA MET A 373 -4.47 15.00 -3.74
C MET A 373 -4.71 15.86 -5.00
N ASP A 374 -3.76 15.85 -5.93
CA ASP A 374 -3.79 16.70 -7.12
C ASP A 374 -5.06 16.52 -7.96
N ASN A 375 -5.59 15.31 -8.07
CA ASN A 375 -6.84 15.03 -8.79
C ASN A 375 -8.06 15.69 -8.12
N GLU A 376 -8.15 15.66 -6.79
CA GLU A 376 -9.21 16.34 -6.03
C GLU A 376 -9.11 17.86 -6.15
N ILE A 377 -7.89 18.40 -6.20
CA ILE A 377 -7.62 19.83 -6.38
C ILE A 377 -8.02 20.27 -7.79
N GLN A 378 -7.66 19.48 -8.81
CA GLN A 378 -8.01 19.72 -10.22
C GLN A 378 -9.52 19.64 -10.46
N ALA A 379 -10.23 18.77 -9.73
CA ALA A 379 -11.69 18.71 -9.76
C ALA A 379 -12.37 19.95 -9.15
N GLY A 380 -11.65 20.73 -8.34
CA GLY A 380 -12.09 22.00 -7.79
C GLY A 380 -11.60 22.24 -6.37
N ALA A 381 -11.24 23.49 -6.06
CA ALA A 381 -10.90 23.91 -4.70
C ALA A 381 -12.16 23.94 -3.82
N LEU A 382 -12.09 23.37 -2.61
CA LEU A 382 -13.19 23.44 -1.63
C LEU A 382 -13.33 24.83 -1.02
N LEU A 383 -12.20 25.52 -0.80
CA LEU A 383 -12.16 26.88 -0.29
C LEU A 383 -11.41 27.77 -1.29
N PRO A 384 -12.01 28.88 -1.77
CA PRO A 384 -11.34 29.78 -2.70
C PRO A 384 -10.06 30.39 -2.11
N GLY A 385 -9.01 30.48 -2.92
CA GLY A 385 -7.74 31.10 -2.53
C GLY A 385 -6.83 30.21 -1.66
N SER A 386 -7.14 28.93 -1.52
CA SER A 386 -6.27 27.97 -0.84
C SER A 386 -4.96 27.74 -1.60
N ILE A 387 -3.89 27.52 -0.84
CA ILE A 387 -2.59 27.07 -1.36
C ILE A 387 -2.64 25.55 -1.40
N ALA A 388 -2.56 24.98 -2.60
CA ALA A 388 -2.59 23.55 -2.83
C ALA A 388 -1.19 22.94 -2.60
N ILE A 389 -1.05 22.15 -1.54
CA ILE A 389 0.14 21.35 -1.26
C ILE A 389 -0.32 19.97 -0.77
N PRO A 390 -0.38 18.97 -1.67
CA PRO A 390 -0.78 17.61 -1.31
C PRO A 390 0.00 17.04 -0.13
N LEU A 391 -0.66 16.24 0.71
CA LEU A 391 -0.09 15.75 1.96
C LEU A 391 1.23 14.98 1.78
N ASP A 392 1.39 14.22 0.70
CA ASP A 392 2.59 13.46 0.35
C ASP A 392 3.82 14.34 0.06
N GLN A 393 3.58 15.60 -0.32
CA GLN A 393 4.62 16.60 -0.64
C GLN A 393 4.78 17.67 0.46
N LEU A 394 3.83 17.71 1.41
CA LEU A 394 3.69 18.81 2.35
C LEU A 394 4.92 18.98 3.24
N ARG A 395 5.56 17.89 3.64
CA ARG A 395 6.72 17.94 4.52
C ARG A 395 7.92 18.61 3.85
N GLU A 396 8.14 18.34 2.57
CA GLU A 396 9.20 18.96 1.77
C GLU A 396 8.85 20.40 1.38
N ARG A 397 7.57 20.69 1.17
CA ARG A 397 7.07 21.97 0.64
C ARG A 397 6.49 22.91 1.71
N ALA A 398 6.54 22.55 2.99
CA ALA A 398 6.01 23.37 4.09
C ALA A 398 6.62 24.79 4.12
N HIS A 399 7.85 24.94 3.61
CA HIS A 399 8.54 26.22 3.50
C HIS A 399 7.91 27.20 2.49
N GLU A 400 7.04 26.71 1.59
CA GLU A 400 6.30 27.54 0.63
C GLU A 400 5.12 28.29 1.28
N ILE A 401 4.69 27.88 2.49
CA ILE A 401 3.51 28.44 3.15
C ILE A 401 3.84 29.82 3.73
N PRO A 402 3.13 30.90 3.33
CA PRO A 402 3.35 32.24 3.86
C PRO A 402 3.02 32.35 5.36
N LEU A 403 3.96 32.94 6.11
CA LEU A 403 3.90 33.06 7.57
C LEU A 403 3.37 34.41 8.07
N SER A 404 2.73 35.20 7.20
CA SER A 404 2.18 36.51 7.58
C SER A 404 0.86 36.43 8.34
N LYS A 405 0.19 35.26 8.33
CA LYS A 405 -1.15 35.03 8.87
C LYS A 405 -1.21 33.67 9.56
N PRO A 406 -2.16 33.44 10.48
CA PRO A 406 -2.44 32.10 10.99
C PRO A 406 -2.82 31.15 9.85
N ILE A 407 -2.38 29.90 9.96
CA ILE A 407 -2.55 28.88 8.92
C ILE A 407 -3.74 27.98 9.26
N VAL A 408 -4.60 27.71 8.29
CA VAL A 408 -5.67 26.70 8.40
C VAL A 408 -5.42 25.61 7.36
N VAL A 409 -5.25 24.38 7.82
CA VAL A 409 -5.07 23.21 6.95
C VAL A 409 -6.39 22.48 6.81
N HIS A 410 -6.78 22.12 5.58
CA HIS A 410 -7.99 21.34 5.33
C HIS A 410 -7.78 20.23 4.30
N CYS A 411 -8.68 19.25 4.33
CA CYS A 411 -8.78 18.20 3.33
C CYS A 411 -10.27 17.91 3.05
N ALA A 412 -10.62 16.74 2.54
CA ALA A 412 -12.03 16.35 2.33
C ALA A 412 -12.73 15.76 3.58
N GLY A 413 -11.99 15.21 4.55
CA GLY A 413 -12.57 14.34 5.59
C GLY A 413 -11.81 14.23 6.91
N GLY A 414 -10.98 15.22 7.24
CA GLY A 414 -10.34 15.35 8.56
C GLY A 414 -9.03 14.58 8.79
N TYR A 415 -8.86 13.35 8.30
CA TYR A 415 -7.61 12.59 8.54
C TYR A 415 -6.37 13.34 8.01
N ARG A 416 -6.41 13.70 6.71
CA ARG A 416 -5.27 14.32 6.02
C ARG A 416 -4.96 15.71 6.56
N SER A 417 -5.97 16.45 7.03
CA SER A 417 -5.75 17.77 7.62
C SER A 417 -5.21 17.69 9.04
N ALA A 418 -5.56 16.66 9.82
CA ALA A 418 -4.92 16.39 11.11
C ALA A 418 -3.43 16.04 10.93
N ALA A 419 -3.11 15.16 9.99
CA ALA A 419 -1.72 14.89 9.61
C ALA A 419 -1.02 16.16 9.10
N GLY A 420 -1.62 16.85 8.12
CA GLY A 420 -1.01 18.00 7.49
C GLY A 420 -0.76 19.17 8.45
N SER A 421 -1.71 19.47 9.34
CA SER A 421 -1.54 20.51 10.36
C SER A 421 -0.42 20.18 11.34
N SER A 422 -0.23 18.91 11.73
CA SER A 422 0.91 18.50 12.57
C SER A 422 2.25 18.61 11.84
N ILE A 423 2.31 18.28 10.53
CA ILE A 423 3.50 18.48 9.68
C ILE A 423 3.86 19.97 9.63
N VAL A 424 2.89 20.83 9.33
CA VAL A 424 3.08 22.28 9.23
C VAL A 424 3.49 22.87 10.59
N ALA A 425 2.82 22.49 11.68
CA ALA A 425 3.19 22.94 13.02
C ALA A 425 4.62 22.53 13.42
N SER A 426 5.00 21.29 13.09
CA SER A 426 6.35 20.76 13.32
C SER A 426 7.41 21.53 12.52
N ALA A 427 7.18 21.72 11.22
CA ALA A 427 8.10 22.40 10.31
C ALA A 427 8.30 23.89 10.66
N LEU A 428 7.22 24.58 11.06
CA LEU A 428 7.23 26.03 11.30
C LEU A 428 7.69 26.43 12.71
N LYS A 429 7.86 25.46 13.63
CA LYS A 429 8.38 25.69 14.99
C LYS A 429 7.66 26.82 15.73
N LYS A 430 6.32 26.87 15.65
CA LYS A 430 5.44 27.86 16.30
C LYS A 430 5.62 29.32 15.86
N GLN A 431 6.17 29.59 14.67
CA GLN A 431 6.27 30.96 14.15
C GLN A 431 4.89 31.64 13.98
N VAL A 432 3.87 30.86 13.61
CA VAL A 432 2.47 31.30 13.51
C VAL A 432 1.53 30.21 14.04
N PRO A 433 0.31 30.56 14.47
CA PRO A 433 -0.71 29.56 14.81
C PRO A 433 -1.05 28.69 13.59
N VAL A 434 -1.21 27.39 13.82
CA VAL A 434 -1.63 26.40 12.81
C VAL A 434 -2.87 25.70 13.32
N TYR A 435 -3.92 25.71 12.52
CA TYR A 435 -5.21 25.11 12.83
C TYR A 435 -5.52 23.97 11.87
N ASP A 436 -6.17 22.93 12.39
CA ASP A 436 -6.77 21.86 11.60
C ASP A 436 -8.26 22.14 11.42
N LEU A 437 -8.73 22.28 10.19
CA LEU A 437 -10.15 22.44 9.89
C LEU A 437 -10.94 21.12 10.09
N GLY A 438 -10.25 19.98 10.07
CA GLY A 438 -10.87 18.69 10.35
C GLY A 438 -12.07 18.37 9.45
N GLU A 439 -13.14 17.89 10.08
CA GLU A 439 -14.41 17.59 9.39
C GLU A 439 -15.29 18.83 9.19
N ASP A 440 -14.96 19.98 9.80
CA ASP A 440 -15.78 21.19 9.69
C ASP A 440 -15.85 21.69 8.24
N ILE A 441 -14.91 21.30 7.37
CA ILE A 441 -14.94 21.54 5.92
C ILE A 441 -16.26 21.10 5.27
N LYS A 442 -16.93 20.06 5.80
CA LYS A 442 -18.23 19.58 5.29
C LYS A 442 -19.38 20.57 5.54
N THR A 443 -19.13 21.60 6.34
CA THR A 443 -20.11 22.63 6.74
C THR A 443 -19.80 24.02 6.15
N PHE A 444 -18.78 24.11 5.30
CA PHE A 444 -18.49 25.26 4.43
C PHE A 444 -19.09 24.99 3.06
#